data_AF-A0A7Y5EGH3-F1
#
_entry.id   AF-A0A7Y5EGH3-F1
#
_cell.length_a   1.000
_cell.length_b   1.000
_cell.length_c   1.000
_cell.angle_alpha   90.00
_cell.angle_beta   90.00
_cell.angle_gamma   90.00
#
_symmetry.space_group_name_H-M   'P 1'
#
loop_
_entity.id
_entity.type
_entity.pdbx_description
1 polymer ?
#
loop_
_entity_poly.entity_id
_entity_poly.type
_entity_poly.pdbx_seq_one_letter_code
_entity_poly.pdbx_strand_id
1 'polypeptide(L)'
;MAAIRKTITLTEQQGEWVKTRIAAGDFTNDSEYFRDLIRRDQARNAQLDALRAALIEGEQSGVSPRSADDILQSARERLKADGTIPA
;
A
#
# COMPACT_ATOMS: atom_id res chain seq x y z
N MET A 1 -15.97 -11.98 5.10
CA MET A 1 -16.56 -10.65 4.75
C MET A 1 -17.63 -10.86 3.70
N ALA A 2 -18.74 -10.11 3.77
CA ALA A 2 -19.78 -10.17 2.75
C ALA A 2 -19.33 -9.51 1.45
N ALA A 3 -19.66 -10.11 0.30
CA ALA A 3 -19.40 -9.50 -1.01
C ALA A 3 -20.47 -8.46 -1.33
N ILE A 4 -20.05 -7.28 -1.83
CA ILE A 4 -20.96 -6.23 -2.31
C ILE A 4 -21.00 -6.29 -3.83
N ARG A 5 -22.20 -6.40 -4.42
CA ARG A 5 -22.38 -6.38 -5.87
C ARG A 5 -22.20 -4.96 -6.41
N LYS A 6 -21.39 -4.83 -7.46
CA LYS A 6 -21.21 -3.59 -8.24
C LYS A 6 -21.54 -3.86 -9.71
N THR A 7 -22.17 -2.89 -10.37
CA THR A 7 -22.37 -2.90 -11.83
C THR A 7 -21.30 -2.04 -12.47
N ILE A 8 -20.64 -2.56 -13.50
CA ILE A 8 -19.50 -1.90 -14.17
C ILE A 8 -19.76 -1.97 -15.67
N THR A 9 -19.54 -0.86 -16.37
CA THR A 9 -19.60 -0.80 -17.84
C THR A 9 -18.20 -0.92 -18.40
N LEU A 10 -18.02 -1.78 -19.39
CA LEU A 10 -16.75 -2.02 -20.07
C LEU A 10 -16.89 -1.71 -21.55
N THR A 11 -15.77 -1.43 -22.21
CA THR A 11 -15.75 -1.47 -23.68
C THR A 11 -15.88 -2.91 -24.16
N GLU A 12 -16.30 -3.10 -25.40
CA GLU A 12 -16.40 -4.43 -26.01
C GLU A 12 -15.06 -5.17 -25.98
N GLN A 13 -13.96 -4.47 -26.31
CA GLN A 13 -12.61 -5.04 -26.25
C GLN A 13 -12.22 -5.50 -24.83
N GLN A 14 -12.59 -4.74 -23.80
CA GLN A 14 -12.34 -5.13 -22.41
C GLN A 14 -13.17 -6.34 -22.01
N GLY A 15 -14.43 -6.41 -22.45
CA GLY A 15 -15.30 -7.57 -22.24
C GLY A 15 -14.74 -8.84 -22.87
N GLU A 16 -14.30 -8.77 -24.14
CA GLU A 16 -13.67 -9.90 -24.81
C GLU A 16 -12.38 -10.34 -24.10
N TRP A 17 -11.55 -9.39 -23.65
CA TRP A 17 -10.38 -9.71 -22.85
C TRP A 17 -10.74 -10.50 -21.58
N VAL A 18 -11.74 -10.06 -20.80
CA VAL A 18 -12.20 -10.78 -19.59
C VAL A 18 -12.64 -12.20 -19.95
N LYS A 19 -13.41 -12.38 -21.03
CA LYS A 19 -13.84 -13.71 -21.50
C LYS A 19 -12.66 -14.63 -21.81
N THR A 20 -11.60 -14.12 -22.46
CA THR A 20 -10.41 -14.94 -22.73
C THR A 20 -9.72 -15.43 -21.46
N ARG A 21 -9.69 -14.60 -20.40
CA ARG A 21 -9.11 -15.00 -19.10
C ARG A 21 -9.92 -16.10 -18.42
N ILE A 22 -11.25 -16.04 -18.53
CA ILE A 22 -12.15 -17.08 -18.01
C ILE A 22 -12.01 -18.37 -18.84
N ALA A 23 -11.99 -18.26 -20.16
CA ALA A 23 -11.86 -19.40 -21.06
C ALA A 23 -10.52 -20.14 -20.89
N ALA A 24 -9.46 -19.44 -20.51
CA ALA A 24 -8.17 -20.03 -20.17
C ALA A 24 -8.20 -20.87 -18.87
N GLY A 25 -9.28 -20.79 -18.08
CA GLY A 25 -9.44 -21.51 -16.82
C GLY A 25 -8.80 -20.82 -15.61
N ASP A 26 -8.21 -19.63 -15.79
CA ASP A 26 -7.59 -18.86 -14.71
C ASP A 26 -8.62 -18.35 -13.69
N PHE A 27 -9.87 -18.15 -14.13
CA PHE A 27 -10.95 -17.58 -13.34
C PHE A 27 -12.29 -18.23 -13.70
N THR A 28 -13.17 -18.35 -12.71
CA THR A 28 -14.50 -18.95 -12.87
C THR A 28 -15.56 -17.95 -13.34
N ASN A 29 -15.33 -16.65 -13.14
CA ASN A 29 -16.24 -15.57 -13.53
C ASN A 29 -15.54 -14.19 -13.52
N ASP A 30 -16.22 -13.20 -14.09
CA ASP A 30 -15.77 -11.81 -14.17
C ASP A 30 -15.42 -11.21 -12.80
N SER A 31 -16.25 -11.47 -11.79
CA SER A 31 -16.06 -10.89 -10.46
C SER A 31 -14.78 -11.40 -9.79
N GLU A 32 -14.36 -12.63 -10.09
CA GLU A 32 -13.11 -13.20 -9.62
C GLU A 32 -11.90 -12.54 -10.28
N TYR A 33 -11.96 -12.38 -11.61
CA TYR A 33 -10.92 -11.68 -12.36
C TYR A 33 -10.75 -10.22 -11.89
N PHE A 34 -11.85 -9.48 -11.70
CA PHE A 34 -11.78 -8.12 -11.18
C PHE A 34 -11.24 -8.04 -9.75
N ARG A 35 -11.60 -8.98 -8.87
CA ARG A 35 -11.03 -9.05 -7.52
C ARG A 35 -9.52 -9.27 -7.54
N ASP A 36 -9.04 -10.12 -8.44
CA ASP A 36 -7.61 -10.35 -8.61
C ASP A 36 -6.90 -9.10 -9.15
N LEU A 37 -7.47 -8.44 -10.17
CA LEU A 37 -6.94 -7.17 -10.69
C LEU A 37 -6.83 -6.10 -9.61
N ILE A 38 -7.87 -5.94 -8.78
CA ILE A 38 -7.86 -4.98 -7.66
C ILE A 38 -6.76 -5.35 -6.66
N ARG A 39 -6.58 -6.64 -6.33
CA ARG A 39 -5.52 -7.07 -5.41
C ARG A 39 -4.13 -6.77 -5.97
N ARG A 40 -3.91 -6.98 -7.26
CA ARG A 40 -2.63 -6.65 -7.93
C ARG A 40 -2.37 -5.15 -7.95
N ASP A 41 -3.41 -4.35 -8.19
CA ASP A 41 -3.31 -2.89 -8.15
C ASP A 41 -2.96 -2.39 -6.74
N GLN A 42 -3.67 -2.89 -5.72
CA GLN A 42 -3.36 -2.60 -4.31
C GLN A 42 -1.93 -2.99 -3.95
N ALA A 43 -1.48 -4.18 -4.35
CA ALA A 43 -0.11 -4.62 -4.07
C ALA A 43 0.93 -3.73 -4.76
N ARG A 44 0.67 -3.29 -6.00
CA ARG A 44 1.54 -2.37 -6.74
C ARG A 44 1.62 -1.00 -6.06
N ASN A 45 0.49 -0.51 -5.56
CA ASN A 45 0.39 0.83 -4.98
C ASN A 45 0.70 0.87 -3.47
N ALA A 46 0.81 -0.28 -2.80
CA ALA A 46 1.00 -0.37 -1.35
C ALA A 46 2.18 0.44 -0.81
N GLN A 47 3.33 0.41 -1.49
CA GLN A 47 4.52 1.17 -1.06
C GLN A 47 4.29 2.68 -1.17
N LEU A 48 3.64 3.12 -2.25
CA LEU A 48 3.35 4.53 -2.49
C LEU A 48 2.29 5.04 -1.49
N ASP A 49 1.29 4.22 -1.18
CA ASP A 49 0.27 4.57 -0.20
C ASP A 49 0.83 4.60 1.22
N ALA A 50 1.76 3.69 1.56
CA ALA A 50 2.50 3.74 2.82
C ALA A 50 3.35 5.01 2.93
N LEU A 51 4.04 5.41 1.85
CA LEU A 51 4.81 6.65 1.81
C LEU A 51 3.91 7.87 2.00
N ARG A 52 2.78 7.93 1.30
CA ARG A 52 1.80 9.03 1.45
C ARG A 52 1.26 9.10 2.87
N ALA A 53 0.93 7.96 3.48
CA ALA A 53 0.47 7.91 4.86
C ALA A 53 1.52 8.46 5.84
N ALA A 54 2.79 8.06 5.68
CA ALA A 54 3.89 8.54 6.52
C ALA A 54 4.14 10.05 6.35
N LEU A 55 3.99 10.58 5.12
CA LEU A 55 4.09 12.02 4.87
C LEU A 55 2.96 12.80 5.55
N ILE A 56 1.72 12.32 5.42
CA ILE A 56 0.55 12.95 6.07
C ILE A 56 0.72 12.92 7.60
N GLU A 57 1.18 11.80 8.16
CA GLU A 57 1.49 11.70 9.59
C GLU A 57 2.54 12.74 10.01
N GLY A 58 3.62 12.87 9.24
CA GLY A 58 4.66 13.88 9.47
C GLY A 58 4.12 15.31 9.41
N GLU A 59 3.33 15.63 8.38
CA GLU A 59 2.69 16.96 8.23
C GLU A 59 1.75 17.28 9.40
N GLN A 60 0.96 16.30 9.84
CA GLN A 60 0.03 16.45 10.96
C GLN A 60 0.72 16.49 12.33
N SER A 61 1.94 15.94 12.44
CA SER A 61 2.73 16.00 13.68
C SER A 61 3.27 17.39 14.01
N GLY A 62 3.19 18.34 13.06
CA GLY A 62 3.66 19.71 13.22
C GLY A 62 5.17 19.86 13.09
N VAL A 63 5.65 21.09 13.22
CA VAL A 63 7.08 21.40 13.05
C VAL A 63 7.83 21.10 14.35
N SER A 64 8.84 20.23 14.27
CA SER A 64 9.71 19.95 15.40
C SER A 64 10.67 21.13 15.68
N PRO A 65 10.83 21.56 16.95
CA PRO A 65 11.83 22.57 17.30
C PRO A 65 13.25 22.01 17.39
N ARG A 66 13.43 20.70 17.19
CA ARG A 66 14.71 20.01 17.41
C ARG A 66 15.69 20.30 16.28
N SER A 67 16.92 20.59 16.64
CA SER A 67 18.02 20.68 15.69
C SER A 67 18.50 19.29 15.24
N ALA A 68 19.30 19.25 14.17
CA ALA A 68 19.93 18.00 13.72
C ALA A 68 20.82 17.37 14.81
N ASP A 69 21.52 18.19 15.60
CA ASP A 69 22.38 17.74 16.69
C ASP A 69 21.56 17.13 17.84
N ASP A 70 20.41 17.74 18.19
CA ASP A 70 19.49 17.20 19.20
C ASP A 70 18.93 15.83 18.79
N ILE A 71 18.64 15.66 17.49
CA ILE A 71 18.15 14.39 16.94
C ILE A 71 19.25 13.34 17.04
N LEU A 72 20.47 13.67 16.60
CA LEU A 72 21.61 12.77 16.61
C LEU A 72 21.96 12.30 18.04
N GLN A 73 21.98 13.22 19.01
CA GLN A 73 22.27 12.84 20.39
C GLN A 73 21.21 11.90 20.96
N SER A 74 19.91 12.22 20.78
CA SER A 74 18.85 11.32 21.25
C SER A 74 18.86 9.95 20.57
N ALA A 75 19.34 9.85 19.34
CA ALA A 75 19.50 8.58 18.65
C ALA A 75 20.65 7.77 19.27
N ARG A 76 21.78 8.41 19.57
CA ARG A 76 22.92 7.78 20.25
C ARG A 76 22.57 7.31 21.66
N GLU A 77 21.87 8.14 22.43
CA GLU A 77 21.43 7.78 23.78
C GLU A 77 20.51 6.55 23.76
N ARG A 78 19.56 6.49 22.82
CA ARG A 78 18.70 5.30 22.64
C ARG A 78 19.50 4.05 22.29
N LEU A 79 20.44 4.16 21.35
CA LEU A 79 21.28 3.03 20.94
C LEU A 79 22.22 2.55 22.05
N LYS A 80 22.70 3.45 22.91
CA LYS A 80 23.46 3.11 24.13
C LYS A 80 22.57 2.40 25.15
N ALA A 81 21.36 2.90 25.38
CA ALA A 81 20.39 2.27 26.28
C ALA A 81 20.00 0.85 25.81
N ASP A 82 19.87 0.65 24.50
CA ASP A 82 19.59 -0.65 23.89
C ASP A 82 20.83 -1.56 23.78
N GLY A 83 22.01 -1.11 24.22
CA GLY A 83 23.26 -1.90 24.24
C GLY A 83 23.87 -2.17 22.86
N THR A 84 23.41 -1.48 21.82
CA THR A 84 23.92 -1.66 20.44
C THR A 84 25.29 -1.02 20.26
N ILE A 85 25.63 -0.03 21.09
CA ILE A 85 26.95 0.63 21.12
C ILE A 85 27.42 0.84 22.56
N PRO A 86 28.74 0.88 22.79
CA PRO A 86 29.31 1.13 24.12
C PRO A 86 28.85 2.49 24.68
N ALA A 87 28.67 2.52 26.00
CA ALA A 87 28.27 3.70 26.76
C ALA A 87 29.25 4.87 26.61
#